data_AF-A0A2V8NH20-F1
#
_entry.id   AF-A0A2V8NH20-F1
#
_cell.length_a   1.000
_cell.length_b   1.000
_cell.length_c   1.000
_cell.angle_alpha   90.00
_cell.angle_beta   90.00
_cell.angle_gamma   90.00
#
_symmetry.space_group_name_H-M   'P 1'
#
loop_
_entity.id
_entity.type
_entity.pdbx_description
1 polymer ?
#
loop_
_entity_poly.entity_id
_entity_poly.type
_entity_poly.pdbx_seq_one_letter_code
_entity_poly.pdbx_strand_id
1 'polypeptide(L)'
;MVRLRTLITVALVVLFASITSYADTTLFAVLTNAQENPPTHPTTSTAGFRPQSFGFATFKINDAMTSMTFSATVFNIDFTGSQSADINDNLVAAHIHASPTVTPTTNGPVVWGFFGSPFNDNNPNDVVVQPFATGVGGTISGKWDLPEGNGTTLTAQLPNILSGHAYINFHTRQFGGGEIRGNIVPASKCPLGQGFWKNNPDAWPVTSLVLGSQTYSPDELLDILNTPVGGGRRRGADASLILVRQLISTKLSIANKSDPTSVGLAITQADVLLAGFTGKLPYGVAPSSAFGHQMTSAADVLDSFNSGAASTSCIP
;
A
#
# COMPACT_ATOMS: atom_id res chain seq x y z
N MET A 1 -3.73 -41.46 -69.74
CA MET A 1 -3.76 -41.77 -68.30
C MET A 1 -3.16 -40.60 -67.53
N VAL A 2 -4.01 -39.71 -67.00
CA VAL A 2 -3.58 -38.54 -66.21
C VAL A 2 -3.61 -38.96 -64.73
N ARG A 3 -2.47 -38.89 -64.03
CA ARG A 3 -2.38 -39.16 -62.59
C ARG A 3 -2.76 -37.90 -61.81
N LEU A 4 -3.91 -37.94 -61.15
CA LEU A 4 -4.34 -36.91 -60.20
C LEU A 4 -3.57 -37.09 -58.88
N ARG A 5 -2.77 -36.10 -58.47
CA ARG A 5 -2.13 -36.06 -57.15
C ARG A 5 -2.97 -35.16 -56.24
N THR A 6 -3.66 -35.77 -55.28
CA THR A 6 -4.42 -35.07 -54.23
C THR A 6 -3.45 -34.59 -53.15
N LEU A 7 -3.29 -33.28 -53.00
CA LEU A 7 -2.63 -32.68 -51.83
C LEU A 7 -3.62 -32.61 -50.67
N ILE A 8 -3.29 -33.25 -49.55
CA ILE A 8 -4.00 -33.10 -48.28
C ILE A 8 -3.30 -32.00 -47.49
N THR A 9 -3.94 -30.85 -47.34
CA THR A 9 -3.52 -29.79 -46.43
C THR A 9 -4.07 -30.07 -45.04
N VAL A 10 -3.20 -30.40 -44.09
CA VAL A 10 -3.55 -30.49 -42.66
C VAL A 10 -3.50 -29.07 -42.08
N ALA A 11 -4.65 -28.53 -41.71
CA ALA A 11 -4.73 -27.26 -40.99
C ALA A 11 -4.26 -27.47 -39.55
N LEU A 12 -3.11 -26.90 -39.20
CA LEU A 12 -2.59 -26.89 -37.84
C LEU A 12 -3.34 -25.82 -37.04
N VAL A 13 -4.32 -26.23 -36.24
CA VAL A 13 -4.97 -25.35 -35.26
C VAL A 13 -4.03 -25.22 -34.06
N VAL A 14 -3.28 -24.11 -34.00
CA VAL A 14 -2.51 -23.75 -32.81
C VAL A 14 -3.48 -23.13 -31.80
N LEU A 15 -3.90 -23.92 -30.80
CA LEU A 15 -4.55 -23.40 -29.61
C LEU A 15 -3.53 -22.57 -28.83
N PHE A 16 -3.66 -21.25 -28.84
CA PHE A 16 -3.03 -20.41 -27.82
C PHE A 16 -3.79 -20.62 -26.51
N ALA A 17 -3.30 -21.51 -25.66
CA ALA A 17 -3.67 -21.49 -24.26
C ALA A 17 -3.11 -20.19 -23.67
N SER A 18 -3.99 -19.22 -23.40
CA SER A 18 -3.66 -18.07 -22.57
C SER A 18 -3.34 -18.60 -21.17
N ILE A 19 -2.06 -18.74 -20.87
CA ILE A 19 -1.57 -18.93 -19.51
C ILE A 19 -1.84 -17.61 -18.80
N THR A 20 -2.96 -17.51 -18.09
CA THR A 20 -3.08 -16.48 -17.05
C THR A 20 -2.05 -16.84 -15.99
N SER A 21 -0.89 -16.16 -16.00
CA SER A 21 -0.08 -16.08 -14.79
C SER A 21 -0.85 -15.20 -13.83
N TYR A 22 -1.50 -15.82 -12.85
CA TYR A 22 -1.86 -15.06 -11.65
C TYR A 22 -0.56 -14.74 -10.92
N ALA A 23 -0.53 -13.59 -10.26
CA ALA A 23 0.64 -13.13 -9.52
C ALA A 23 0.25 -13.03 -8.05
N ASP A 24 1.11 -13.59 -7.20
CA ASP A 24 0.89 -13.60 -5.77
C ASP A 24 0.69 -12.16 -5.26
N THR A 25 -0.22 -11.98 -4.31
CA THR A 25 -0.51 -10.66 -3.75
C THR A 25 0.41 -10.37 -2.57
N THR A 26 1.28 -9.38 -2.71
CA THR A 26 2.18 -8.91 -1.65
C THR A 26 1.50 -7.82 -0.81
N LEU A 27 1.58 -7.94 0.51
CA LEU A 27 1.12 -6.94 1.48
C LEU A 27 2.28 -6.56 2.41
N PHE A 28 2.17 -5.42 3.07
CA PHE A 28 3.17 -4.91 4.00
C PHE A 28 2.53 -4.34 5.26
N ALA A 29 3.30 -4.31 6.35
CA ALA A 29 2.97 -3.56 7.55
C ALA A 29 4.24 -2.92 8.12
N VAL A 30 4.18 -1.63 8.48
CA VAL A 30 5.20 -0.98 9.32
C VAL A 30 4.66 -1.00 10.74
N LEU A 31 5.42 -1.51 11.69
CA LEU A 31 4.99 -1.64 13.08
C LEU A 31 5.64 -0.56 13.95
N THR A 32 4.85 0.16 14.73
CA THR A 32 5.34 1.17 15.68
C THR A 32 4.50 1.19 16.95
N ASN A 33 5.09 1.67 18.05
CA ASN A 33 4.34 1.94 19.29
C ASN A 33 3.21 2.97 19.08
N ALA A 34 3.42 3.95 18.20
CA ALA A 34 2.46 5.02 17.95
C ALA A 34 1.17 4.53 17.26
N GLN A 35 1.23 3.40 16.58
CA GLN A 35 0.06 2.80 15.93
C GLN A 35 -0.83 2.05 16.90
N GLU A 36 -0.34 1.64 18.09
CA GLU A 36 -1.18 1.01 19.13
C GLU A 36 -2.34 1.92 19.55
N ASN A 37 -3.40 1.31 20.06
CA ASN A 37 -4.55 2.05 20.56
C ASN A 37 -4.94 1.57 21.98
N PRO A 38 -4.56 2.34 23.02
CA PRO A 38 -3.81 3.60 22.95
C PRO A 38 -2.32 3.42 22.57
N PRO A 39 -1.63 4.46 22.06
CA PRO A 39 -0.20 4.41 21.80
C PRO A 39 0.63 4.02 23.03
N THR A 40 1.69 3.25 22.82
CA THR A 40 2.52 2.73 23.91
C THR A 40 3.81 3.53 24.09
N HIS A 41 4.29 3.59 25.34
CA HIS A 41 5.55 4.24 25.71
C HIS A 41 6.36 3.28 26.61
N PRO A 42 7.18 2.42 26.00
CA PRO A 42 8.03 1.45 26.69
C PRO A 42 8.83 2.00 27.87
N THR A 43 8.85 1.25 28.98
CA THR A 43 9.72 1.52 30.14
C THR A 43 10.30 0.23 30.68
N THR A 44 11.45 0.32 31.34
CA THR A 44 12.02 -0.84 32.02
C THR A 44 11.14 -1.27 33.21
N SER A 45 11.36 -2.48 33.71
CA SER A 45 10.74 -3.02 34.94
C SER A 45 10.99 -2.17 36.19
N THR A 46 12.00 -1.30 36.15
CA THR A 46 12.32 -0.30 37.19
C THR A 46 11.79 1.11 36.87
N ALA A 47 10.88 1.23 35.89
CA ALA A 47 10.32 2.48 35.38
C ALA A 47 11.35 3.45 34.76
N GLY A 48 12.47 2.91 34.28
CA GLY A 48 13.46 3.64 33.48
C GLY A 48 13.08 3.73 32.00
N PHE A 49 13.89 4.46 31.22
CA PHE A 49 13.72 4.57 29.78
C PHE A 49 13.99 3.24 29.06
N ARG A 50 13.07 2.84 28.17
CA ARG A 50 13.31 1.80 27.17
C ARG A 50 13.14 2.41 25.77
N PRO A 51 14.00 2.08 24.79
CA PRO A 51 13.79 2.49 23.41
C PRO A 51 12.41 2.09 22.89
N GLN A 52 11.84 2.89 22.00
CA GLN A 52 10.62 2.50 21.28
C GLN A 52 10.88 1.27 20.42
N SER A 53 9.92 0.36 20.42
CA SER A 53 9.88 -0.83 19.61
C SER A 53 9.33 -0.51 18.22
N PHE A 54 9.87 -1.18 17.21
CA PHE A 54 9.46 -0.97 15.83
C PHE A 54 9.76 -2.21 15.00
N GLY A 55 9.17 -2.29 13.81
CA GLY A 55 9.42 -3.39 12.90
C GLY A 55 8.74 -3.21 11.57
N PHE A 56 8.85 -4.22 10.75
CA PHE A 56 8.11 -4.33 9.50
C PHE A 56 7.77 -5.78 9.19
N ALA A 57 6.70 -6.00 8.44
CA ALA A 57 6.27 -7.32 8.01
C ALA A 57 5.90 -7.31 6.54
N THR A 58 6.27 -8.37 5.82
CA THR A 58 5.81 -8.65 4.46
C THR A 58 4.93 -9.89 4.48
N PHE A 59 3.84 -9.84 3.74
CA PHE A 59 2.91 -10.95 3.57
C PHE A 59 2.78 -11.27 2.08
N LYS A 60 2.48 -12.52 1.78
CA LYS A 60 2.28 -12.99 0.41
C LYS A 60 1.11 -13.97 0.40
N ILE A 61 0.00 -13.54 -0.19
CA ILE A 61 -1.16 -14.39 -0.48
C ILE A 61 -0.89 -15.07 -1.81
N ASN A 62 -0.97 -16.40 -1.84
CA ASN A 62 -0.75 -17.14 -3.07
C ASN A 62 -1.87 -16.89 -4.09
N ASP A 63 -1.59 -17.15 -5.37
CA ASP A 63 -2.56 -16.99 -6.47
C ASP A 63 -3.93 -17.65 -6.22
N ALA A 64 -3.92 -18.83 -5.60
CA ALA A 64 -5.13 -19.59 -5.30
C ALA A 64 -5.94 -19.00 -4.13
N MET A 65 -5.40 -17.99 -3.43
CA MET A 65 -5.98 -17.38 -2.23
C MET A 65 -6.29 -18.41 -1.12
N THR A 66 -5.42 -19.41 -1.00
CA THR A 66 -5.55 -20.50 -0.03
C THR A 66 -4.52 -20.42 1.09
N SER A 67 -3.49 -19.60 0.97
CA SER A 67 -2.50 -19.44 2.03
C SER A 67 -1.89 -18.05 2.01
N MET A 68 -1.50 -17.56 3.18
CA MET A 68 -0.75 -16.32 3.33
C MET A 68 0.52 -16.57 4.14
N THR A 69 1.68 -16.55 3.49
CA THR A 69 2.97 -16.56 4.20
C THR A 69 3.31 -15.17 4.70
N PHE A 70 4.00 -15.06 5.83
CA PHE A 70 4.52 -13.79 6.32
C PHE A 70 5.93 -13.90 6.88
N SER A 71 6.63 -12.77 6.90
CA SER A 71 7.89 -12.59 7.62
C SER A 71 7.89 -11.19 8.24
N ALA A 72 8.12 -11.11 9.54
CA ALA A 72 8.18 -9.88 10.31
C ALA A 72 9.52 -9.76 11.03
N THR A 73 10.17 -8.60 10.90
CA THR A 73 11.39 -8.26 11.65
C THR A 73 11.04 -7.19 12.68
N VAL A 74 11.35 -7.46 13.95
CA VAL A 74 10.99 -6.63 15.10
C VAL A 74 12.23 -6.30 15.91
N PHE A 75 12.33 -5.05 16.35
CA PHE A 75 13.44 -4.50 17.13
C PHE A 75 12.96 -4.08 18.52
N ASN A 76 13.84 -4.20 19.51
CA ASN A 76 13.66 -3.80 20.91
C ASN A 76 12.59 -4.60 21.71
N ILE A 77 12.20 -5.78 21.20
CA ILE A 77 11.38 -6.77 21.91
C ILE A 77 12.20 -8.07 22.02
N ASP A 78 12.28 -8.67 23.21
CA ASP A 78 13.08 -9.87 23.47
C ASP A 78 12.28 -11.14 23.12
N PHE A 79 12.72 -11.87 22.10
CA PHE A 79 12.08 -13.08 21.59
C PHE A 79 12.48 -14.35 22.38
N THR A 80 13.47 -14.27 23.25
CA THR A 80 14.03 -15.42 23.98
C THR A 80 13.82 -15.32 25.50
N GLY A 81 13.53 -14.11 25.99
CA GLY A 81 13.57 -13.75 27.41
C GLY A 81 14.99 -13.65 27.98
N SER A 82 16.01 -13.61 27.13
CA SER A 82 17.43 -13.56 27.50
C SER A 82 18.29 -12.63 26.62
N GLN A 83 17.71 -12.00 25.59
CA GLN A 83 18.40 -10.97 24.79
C GLN A 83 18.59 -9.69 25.58
N SER A 84 17.72 -9.44 26.57
CA SER A 84 17.76 -8.33 27.50
C SER A 84 17.65 -8.84 28.94
N ALA A 85 18.12 -8.05 29.90
CA ALA A 85 17.90 -8.32 31.33
C ALA A 85 16.52 -7.84 31.81
N ASP A 86 15.86 -6.99 31.03
CA ASP A 86 14.62 -6.34 31.40
C ASP A 86 13.40 -7.15 30.97
N ILE A 87 12.73 -7.79 31.92
CA ILE A 87 11.59 -8.65 31.65
C ILE A 87 10.40 -7.97 30.96
N ASN A 88 10.33 -6.64 30.95
CA ASN A 88 9.20 -5.90 30.40
C ASN A 88 9.14 -5.97 28.86
N ASP A 89 10.27 -6.22 28.19
CA ASP A 89 10.34 -6.32 26.72
C ASP A 89 10.22 -7.76 26.20
N ASN A 90 10.08 -8.75 27.08
CA ASN A 90 9.87 -10.14 26.70
C ASN A 90 8.58 -10.29 25.89
N LEU A 91 8.68 -10.85 24.69
CA LEU A 91 7.56 -11.21 23.84
C LEU A 91 6.71 -12.29 24.53
N VAL A 92 5.40 -12.05 24.64
CA VAL A 92 4.45 -13.00 25.25
C VAL A 92 3.42 -13.52 24.26
N ALA A 93 3.11 -12.76 23.21
CA ALA A 93 2.14 -13.16 22.20
C ALA A 93 2.32 -12.34 20.90
N ALA A 94 1.96 -12.91 19.76
CA ALA A 94 1.88 -12.18 18.49
C ALA A 94 0.86 -12.80 17.54
N HIS A 95 0.06 -11.94 16.90
CA HIS A 95 -1.13 -12.37 16.13
C HIS A 95 -1.52 -11.36 15.05
N ILE A 96 -2.42 -11.79 14.18
CA ILE A 96 -3.17 -10.95 13.24
C ILE A 96 -4.57 -10.71 13.79
N HIS A 97 -5.01 -9.45 13.70
CA HIS A 97 -6.38 -9.03 13.96
C HIS A 97 -7.05 -8.60 12.66
N ALA A 98 -8.33 -8.91 12.49
CA ALA A 98 -9.09 -8.47 11.33
C ALA A 98 -10.59 -8.44 11.61
N SER A 99 -11.27 -7.43 11.11
CA SER A 99 -12.74 -7.37 11.01
C SER A 99 -13.15 -6.20 10.12
N PRO A 100 -14.40 -6.13 9.64
CA PRO A 100 -14.88 -4.99 8.85
C PRO A 100 -14.83 -3.63 9.57
N THR A 101 -14.63 -3.62 10.90
CA THR A 101 -14.58 -2.39 11.71
C THR A 101 -13.17 -1.95 12.07
N VAL A 102 -12.15 -2.76 11.74
CA VAL A 102 -10.74 -2.42 12.01
C VAL A 102 -10.32 -1.25 11.13
N THR A 103 -9.78 -0.22 11.75
CA THR A 103 -9.11 0.92 11.13
C THR A 103 -7.77 1.13 11.84
N PRO A 104 -6.90 2.04 11.38
CA PRO A 104 -5.66 2.37 12.12
C PRO A 104 -5.89 2.82 13.58
N THR A 105 -7.12 3.18 13.96
CA THR A 105 -7.46 3.69 15.29
C THR A 105 -8.46 2.82 16.05
N THR A 106 -8.85 1.65 15.53
CA THR A 106 -9.78 0.74 16.22
C THR A 106 -9.16 -0.65 16.40
N ASN A 107 -9.48 -1.29 17.53
CA ASN A 107 -8.99 -2.64 17.82
C ASN A 107 -9.96 -3.67 17.22
N GLY A 108 -9.42 -4.79 16.76
CA GLY A 108 -10.18 -5.90 16.20
C GLY A 108 -10.04 -7.19 17.02
N PRO A 109 -10.83 -8.23 16.73
CA PRO A 109 -10.63 -9.55 17.29
C PRO A 109 -9.34 -10.19 16.73
N VAL A 110 -8.68 -11.03 17.52
CA VAL A 110 -7.58 -11.89 17.04
C VAL A 110 -8.17 -12.95 16.11
N VAL A 111 -7.70 -13.02 14.88
CA VAL A 111 -8.18 -13.96 13.85
C VAL A 111 -7.19 -15.09 13.56
N TRP A 112 -5.91 -14.89 13.85
CA TRP A 112 -4.88 -15.91 13.69
C TRP A 112 -3.64 -15.57 14.53
N GLY A 113 -3.23 -16.49 15.41
CA GLY A 113 -2.05 -16.30 16.26
C GLY A 113 -0.90 -17.22 15.90
N PHE A 114 0.32 -16.70 15.97
CA PHE A 114 1.56 -17.38 15.53
C PHE A 114 2.68 -17.32 16.58
N PHE A 115 2.45 -16.68 17.73
CA PHE A 115 3.34 -16.77 18.89
C PHE A 115 2.54 -16.62 20.17
N GLY A 116 2.86 -17.39 21.21
CA GLY A 116 2.11 -17.38 22.46
C GLY A 116 0.65 -17.79 22.27
N SER A 117 -0.26 -17.31 23.12
CA SER A 117 -1.69 -17.63 23.03
C SER A 117 -2.50 -16.46 22.42
N PRO A 118 -3.50 -16.71 21.55
CA PRO A 118 -3.80 -18.01 20.93
C PRO A 118 -2.71 -18.43 19.92
N PHE A 119 -2.50 -19.73 19.76
CA PHE A 119 -1.60 -20.30 18.75
C PHE A 119 -2.42 -21.12 17.75
N ASN A 120 -2.53 -20.62 16.52
CA ASN A 120 -3.36 -21.19 15.45
C ASN A 120 -2.58 -21.62 14.21
N ASP A 121 -1.30 -21.26 14.10
CA ASP A 121 -0.35 -21.76 13.09
C ASP A 121 0.12 -23.17 13.50
N ASN A 122 -0.71 -24.18 13.24
CA ASN A 122 -0.53 -25.53 13.79
C ASN A 122 -0.89 -26.68 12.83
N ASN A 123 -1.35 -26.40 11.60
CA ASN A 123 -1.75 -27.41 10.63
C ASN A 123 -1.19 -27.15 9.22
N PRO A 124 0.13 -27.34 8.99
CA PRO A 124 1.17 -27.63 9.97
C PRO A 124 1.63 -26.38 10.74
N ASN A 125 2.45 -26.55 11.77
CA ASN A 125 3.15 -25.42 12.36
C ASN A 125 4.29 -24.99 11.44
N ASP A 126 4.12 -23.85 10.78
CA ASP A 126 5.08 -23.23 9.87
C ASP A 126 5.91 -22.12 10.55
N VAL A 127 5.68 -21.86 11.84
CA VAL A 127 6.35 -20.79 12.57
C VAL A 127 7.84 -21.04 12.71
N VAL A 128 8.63 -20.06 12.27
CA VAL A 128 10.07 -20.00 12.49
C VAL A 128 10.39 -18.69 13.21
N VAL A 129 11.03 -18.80 14.37
CA VAL A 129 11.52 -17.66 15.16
C VAL A 129 13.05 -17.64 15.08
N GLN A 130 13.61 -16.54 14.61
CA GLN A 130 15.04 -16.29 14.52
C GLN A 130 15.39 -15.01 15.31
N PRO A 131 15.72 -15.13 16.61
CA PRO A 131 16.20 -14.00 17.39
C PRO A 131 17.50 -13.43 16.82
N PHE A 132 17.72 -12.12 16.96
CA PHE A 132 19.00 -11.52 16.58
C PHE A 132 20.15 -12.09 17.40
N ALA A 133 21.28 -12.37 16.74
CA ALA A 133 22.49 -12.83 17.42
C ALA A 133 23.10 -11.77 18.35
N THR A 134 22.86 -10.48 18.07
CA THR A 134 23.27 -9.34 18.88
C THR A 134 22.15 -8.30 18.92
N GLY A 135 21.93 -7.69 20.07
CA GLY A 135 20.82 -6.75 20.28
C GLY A 135 19.51 -7.45 20.63
N VAL A 136 18.45 -6.66 20.80
CA VAL A 136 17.12 -7.12 21.21
C VAL A 136 16.18 -7.06 20.01
N GLY A 137 15.54 -8.18 19.69
CA GLY A 137 14.68 -8.31 18.51
C GLY A 137 14.85 -9.64 17.78
N GLY A 138 14.15 -9.80 16.69
CA GLY A 138 14.21 -11.02 15.90
C GLY A 138 13.38 -10.94 14.63
N THR A 139 13.48 -12.00 13.84
CA THR A 139 12.57 -12.26 12.74
C THR A 139 11.65 -13.42 13.11
N ILE A 140 10.36 -13.27 12.83
CA ILE A 140 9.39 -14.36 12.92
C ILE A 140 8.68 -14.50 11.58
N SER A 141 8.54 -15.72 11.09
CA SER A 141 7.82 -16.04 9.88
C SER A 141 6.88 -17.20 10.13
N GLY A 142 5.84 -17.32 9.32
CA GLY A 142 4.88 -18.42 9.39
C GLY A 142 3.95 -18.37 8.19
N LYS A 143 2.92 -19.21 8.21
CA LYS A 143 1.98 -19.33 7.09
C LYS A 143 0.59 -19.61 7.61
N TRP A 144 -0.32 -18.70 7.31
CA TRP A 144 -1.73 -18.92 7.58
C TRP A 144 -2.30 -19.85 6.51
N ASP A 145 -2.51 -21.11 6.88
CA ASP A 145 -3.11 -22.12 6.02
C ASP A 145 -4.63 -22.17 6.11
N LEU A 146 -5.30 -22.69 5.08
CA LEU A 146 -6.77 -22.79 4.99
C LEU A 146 -7.45 -23.34 6.26
N PRO A 147 -6.96 -24.42 6.91
CA PRO A 147 -7.63 -25.02 8.07
C PRO A 147 -7.49 -24.20 9.35
N GLU A 148 -6.67 -23.16 9.33
CA GLU A 148 -6.27 -22.43 10.52
C GLU A 148 -7.07 -21.15 10.75
N GLY A 149 -6.99 -20.66 11.98
CA GLY A 149 -7.61 -19.42 12.42
C GLY A 149 -8.18 -19.55 13.83
N ASN A 150 -8.63 -18.42 14.36
CA ASN A 150 -9.22 -18.30 15.68
C ASN A 150 -10.73 -18.02 15.55
N GLY A 151 -11.54 -19.08 15.44
CA GLY A 151 -12.98 -18.96 15.19
C GLY A 151 -13.33 -18.40 13.81
N THR A 152 -12.38 -18.42 12.87
CA THR A 152 -12.52 -17.93 11.49
C THR A 152 -11.52 -18.67 10.59
N THR A 153 -11.48 -18.33 9.30
CA THR A 153 -10.53 -18.90 8.32
C THR A 153 -9.84 -17.79 7.54
N LEU A 154 -8.72 -18.08 6.89
CA LEU A 154 -8.08 -17.14 5.96
C LEU A 154 -9.08 -16.67 4.89
N THR A 155 -9.81 -17.60 4.27
CA THR A 155 -10.81 -17.27 3.23
C THR A 155 -11.85 -16.26 3.70
N ALA A 156 -12.34 -16.39 4.94
CA ALA A 156 -13.31 -15.47 5.50
C ALA A 156 -12.71 -14.08 5.81
N GLN A 157 -11.40 -14.01 6.07
CA GLN A 157 -10.69 -12.77 6.42
C GLN A 157 -10.01 -12.08 5.23
N LEU A 158 -9.85 -12.74 4.08
CA LEU A 158 -9.28 -12.15 2.88
C LEU A 158 -9.90 -10.80 2.49
N PRO A 159 -11.23 -10.59 2.50
CA PRO A 159 -11.80 -9.27 2.21
C PRO A 159 -11.34 -8.18 3.17
N ASN A 160 -11.18 -8.50 4.46
CA ASN A 160 -10.69 -7.56 5.47
C ASN A 160 -9.20 -7.26 5.26
N ILE A 161 -8.38 -8.30 5.05
CA ILE A 161 -6.94 -8.19 4.82
C ILE A 161 -6.64 -7.36 3.57
N LEU A 162 -7.29 -7.68 2.44
CA LEU A 162 -7.09 -6.99 1.16
C LEU A 162 -7.60 -5.55 1.17
N SER A 163 -8.53 -5.21 2.07
CA SER A 163 -9.08 -3.87 2.22
C SER A 163 -8.38 -3.02 3.30
N GLY A 164 -7.28 -3.51 3.90
CA GLY A 164 -6.55 -2.79 4.94
C GLY A 164 -7.22 -2.80 6.32
N HIS A 165 -8.24 -3.65 6.51
CA HIS A 165 -8.97 -3.86 7.76
C HIS A 165 -8.36 -5.00 8.59
N ALA A 166 -7.03 -5.14 8.55
CA ALA A 166 -6.28 -6.09 9.34
C ALA A 166 -4.97 -5.45 9.84
N TYR A 167 -4.45 -5.92 10.97
CA TYR A 167 -3.14 -5.53 11.48
C TYR A 167 -2.43 -6.71 12.13
N ILE A 168 -1.11 -6.68 12.10
CA ILE A 168 -0.25 -7.57 12.88
C ILE A 168 0.12 -6.87 14.20
N ASN A 169 0.14 -7.61 15.31
CA ASN A 169 0.40 -7.08 16.65
C ASN A 169 1.42 -7.95 17.41
N PHE A 170 2.29 -7.33 18.20
CA PHE A 170 3.24 -7.99 19.08
C PHE A 170 3.06 -7.49 20.51
N HIS A 171 2.93 -8.43 21.44
CA HIS A 171 2.62 -8.18 22.84
C HIS A 171 3.82 -8.53 23.70
N THR A 172 4.15 -7.66 24.64
CA THR A 172 5.21 -7.91 25.62
C THR A 172 4.64 -8.08 27.01
N ARG A 173 5.50 -8.45 27.96
CA ARG A 173 5.12 -8.56 29.36
C ARG A 173 4.57 -7.25 29.93
N GLN A 174 5.12 -6.10 29.51
CA GLN A 174 4.59 -4.80 29.93
C GLN A 174 3.25 -4.48 29.26
N PHE A 175 3.12 -4.78 27.96
CA PHE A 175 1.94 -4.44 27.17
C PHE A 175 1.20 -5.69 26.71
N GLY A 176 0.47 -6.33 27.63
CA GLY A 176 -0.36 -7.50 27.31
C GLY A 176 -1.47 -7.22 26.29
N GLY A 177 -1.91 -5.96 26.16
CA GLY A 177 -2.87 -5.53 25.14
C GLY A 177 -2.26 -5.28 23.75
N GLY A 178 -0.93 -5.22 23.65
CA GLY A 178 -0.17 -4.92 22.42
C GLY A 178 0.89 -3.86 22.68
N GLU A 179 2.14 -4.12 22.29
CA GLU A 179 3.23 -3.12 22.35
C GLU A 179 3.41 -2.40 21.02
N ILE A 180 3.40 -3.13 19.91
CA ILE A 180 3.51 -2.57 18.56
C ILE A 180 2.54 -3.25 17.62
N ARG A 181 1.99 -2.46 16.69
CA ARG A 181 1.21 -2.98 15.56
C ARG A 181 1.48 -2.22 14.28
N GLY A 182 1.10 -2.87 13.18
CA GLY A 182 1.09 -2.27 11.86
C GLY A 182 -0.10 -2.75 11.05
N ASN A 183 -0.81 -1.82 10.42
CA ASN A 183 -1.87 -2.17 9.47
C ASN A 183 -1.28 -2.96 8.30
N ILE A 184 -1.92 -4.07 7.95
CA ILE A 184 -1.57 -4.88 6.79
C ILE A 184 -2.26 -4.24 5.60
N VAL A 185 -1.46 -3.70 4.67
CA VAL A 185 -1.94 -3.00 3.48
C VAL A 185 -1.31 -3.61 2.22
N PRO A 186 -2.00 -3.58 1.06
CA PRO A 186 -1.38 -3.98 -0.20
C PRO A 186 -0.09 -3.24 -0.48
N ALA A 187 0.93 -3.97 -0.93
CA ALA A 187 2.16 -3.34 -1.41
C ALA A 187 1.80 -2.43 -2.60
N SER A 188 2.18 -1.16 -2.51
CA SER A 188 1.89 -0.17 -3.54
C SER A 188 3.14 0.11 -4.36
N LYS A 189 2.98 0.43 -5.65
CA LYS A 189 4.08 0.91 -6.47
C LYS A 189 4.42 2.34 -6.09
N CYS A 190 5.70 2.71 -6.16
CA CYS A 190 6.07 4.10 -5.92
C CYS A 190 5.39 5.02 -6.94
N PRO A 191 4.88 6.19 -6.50
CA PRO A 191 4.36 7.19 -7.42
C PRO A 191 5.41 7.55 -8.46
N LEU A 192 4.98 7.66 -9.71
CA LEU A 192 5.85 8.07 -10.80
C LEU A 192 5.56 9.53 -11.13
N GLY A 193 6.63 10.33 -11.19
CA GLY A 193 6.53 11.75 -11.44
C GLY A 193 6.02 12.08 -12.83
N GLN A 194 5.67 13.36 -13.03
CA GLN A 194 5.14 13.87 -14.28
C GLN A 194 5.99 13.53 -15.51
N GLY A 195 7.32 13.62 -15.39
CA GLY A 195 8.23 13.34 -16.51
C GLY A 195 8.11 11.91 -17.03
N PHE A 196 7.91 10.93 -16.15
CA PHE A 196 7.70 9.53 -16.55
C PHE A 196 6.41 9.40 -17.36
N TRP A 197 5.28 9.82 -16.79
CA TRP A 197 3.97 9.66 -17.42
C TRP A 197 3.87 10.38 -18.76
N LYS A 198 4.42 11.60 -18.84
CA LYS A 198 4.49 12.38 -20.08
C LYS A 198 5.26 11.65 -21.19
N ASN A 199 6.36 10.98 -20.86
CA ASN A 199 7.26 10.38 -21.85
C ASN A 199 6.96 8.90 -22.12
N ASN A 200 6.00 8.30 -21.41
CA ASN A 200 5.63 6.89 -21.55
C ASN A 200 4.10 6.71 -21.64
N PRO A 201 3.42 7.28 -22.64
CA PRO A 201 1.97 7.15 -22.80
C PRO A 201 1.50 5.70 -22.95
N ASP A 202 2.30 4.83 -23.56
CA ASP A 202 1.99 3.40 -23.70
C ASP A 202 1.96 2.64 -22.36
N ALA A 203 2.56 3.21 -21.31
CA ALA A 203 2.54 2.64 -19.96
C ALA A 203 1.30 3.04 -19.15
N TRP A 204 0.39 3.86 -19.72
CA TRP A 204 -0.77 4.35 -18.98
C TRP A 204 -1.76 3.21 -18.72
N PRO A 205 -2.12 2.95 -17.45
CA PRO A 205 -2.97 1.82 -17.08
C PRO A 205 -4.46 2.06 -17.39
N VAL A 206 -4.83 3.25 -17.86
CA VAL A 206 -6.21 3.67 -18.13
C VAL A 206 -6.28 4.44 -19.43
N THR A 207 -7.40 4.31 -20.13
CA THR A 207 -7.67 5.00 -21.40
C THR A 207 -8.46 6.30 -21.23
N SER A 208 -8.76 6.71 -20.00
CA SER A 208 -9.43 7.97 -19.71
C SER A 208 -9.23 8.39 -18.27
N LEU A 209 -9.22 9.70 -18.00
CA LEU A 209 -9.30 10.26 -16.66
C LEU A 209 -10.42 11.29 -16.58
N VAL A 210 -11.06 11.38 -15.42
CA VAL A 210 -11.94 12.48 -15.07
C VAL A 210 -11.13 13.53 -14.31
N LEU A 211 -11.22 14.79 -14.71
CA LEU A 211 -10.60 15.93 -14.04
C LEU A 211 -11.68 16.99 -13.81
N GLY A 212 -12.04 17.21 -12.55
CA GLY A 212 -13.26 17.93 -12.18
C GLY A 212 -14.51 17.25 -12.77
N SER A 213 -15.24 17.95 -13.63
CA SER A 213 -16.47 17.45 -14.26
C SER A 213 -16.28 16.95 -15.70
N GLN A 214 -15.04 16.91 -16.20
CA GLN A 214 -14.75 16.58 -17.60
C GLN A 214 -14.04 15.23 -17.72
N THR A 215 -14.40 14.44 -18.72
CA THR A 215 -13.68 13.21 -19.10
C THR A 215 -12.70 13.51 -20.22
N TYR A 216 -11.47 13.04 -20.07
CA TYR A 216 -10.38 13.25 -21.02
C TYR A 216 -9.86 11.95 -21.62
N SER A 217 -9.55 11.98 -22.92
CA SER A 217 -8.82 10.90 -23.61
C SER A 217 -7.32 10.95 -23.32
N PRO A 218 -6.54 9.90 -23.66
CA PRO A 218 -5.09 9.90 -23.44
C PRO A 218 -4.39 11.02 -24.22
N ASP A 219 -4.81 11.30 -25.46
CA ASP A 219 -4.23 12.35 -26.29
C ASP A 219 -4.45 13.74 -25.68
N GLU A 220 -5.66 14.04 -25.20
CA GLU A 220 -5.95 15.34 -24.56
C GLU A 220 -5.14 15.53 -23.26
N LEU A 221 -4.97 14.47 -22.47
CA LEU A 221 -4.15 14.49 -21.26
C LEU A 221 -2.67 14.69 -21.59
N LEU A 222 -2.17 14.04 -22.64
CA LEU A 222 -0.80 14.19 -23.10
C LEU A 222 -0.54 15.61 -23.63
N ASP A 223 -1.49 16.20 -24.36
CA ASP A 223 -1.44 17.60 -24.79
C ASP A 223 -1.37 18.55 -23.58
N ILE A 224 -2.16 18.30 -22.54
CA ILE A 224 -2.11 19.07 -21.28
C ILE A 224 -0.73 18.92 -20.60
N LEU A 225 -0.16 17.71 -20.52
CA LEU A 225 1.15 17.48 -19.93
C LEU A 225 2.29 18.16 -20.72
N ASN A 226 2.13 18.29 -22.04
CA ASN A 226 3.04 19.00 -22.94
C ASN A 226 2.86 20.52 -22.92
N THR A 227 1.68 21.01 -22.56
CA THR A 227 1.38 22.44 -22.53
C THR A 227 2.22 23.14 -21.44
N PRO A 228 3.01 24.18 -21.80
CA PRO A 228 3.72 24.97 -20.80
C PRO A 228 2.73 25.65 -19.85
N VAL A 229 3.01 25.58 -18.54
CA VAL A 229 2.18 26.25 -17.51
C VAL A 229 2.23 27.78 -17.60
N GLY A 230 3.16 28.34 -18.38
CA GLY A 230 3.41 29.77 -18.59
C GLY A 230 4.79 29.99 -19.22
N GLY A 231 5.04 31.13 -19.87
CA GLY A 231 6.33 31.30 -20.57
C GLY A 231 6.63 32.61 -21.30
N GLY A 232 5.94 33.73 -21.01
CA GLY A 232 6.30 35.00 -21.64
C GLY A 232 5.99 36.23 -20.79
N ARG A 233 6.73 37.34 -21.01
CA ARG A 233 6.54 38.64 -20.34
C ARG A 233 5.11 39.23 -20.43
N ARG A 234 4.21 38.62 -21.21
CA ARG A 234 2.81 39.02 -21.43
C ARG A 234 1.76 37.98 -21.00
N ARG A 235 2.16 36.76 -20.61
CA ARG A 235 1.25 35.71 -20.11
C ARG A 235 1.79 35.14 -18.82
N GLY A 236 1.12 35.44 -17.71
CA GLY A 236 1.39 34.82 -16.41
C GLY A 236 1.19 33.31 -16.44
N ALA A 237 1.71 32.62 -15.43
CA ALA A 237 1.44 31.19 -15.28
C ALA A 237 -0.07 30.93 -15.09
N ASP A 238 -0.53 29.75 -15.47
CA ASP A 238 -1.90 29.28 -15.30
C ASP A 238 -1.95 28.25 -14.17
N ALA A 239 -2.57 28.63 -13.05
CA ALA A 239 -2.73 27.78 -11.88
C ALA A 239 -3.53 26.50 -12.18
N SER A 240 -4.46 26.54 -13.15
CA SER A 240 -5.21 25.35 -13.56
C SER A 240 -4.30 24.32 -14.26
N LEU A 241 -3.34 24.79 -15.06
CA LEU A 241 -2.33 23.92 -15.67
C LEU A 241 -1.30 23.42 -14.64
N ILE A 242 -0.92 24.23 -13.65
CA ILE A 242 -0.05 23.80 -12.54
C ILE A 242 -0.70 22.64 -11.79
N LEU A 243 -1.97 22.81 -11.38
CA LEU A 243 -2.72 21.79 -10.65
C LEU A 243 -2.91 20.51 -11.47
N VAL A 244 -3.41 20.64 -12.70
CA VAL A 244 -3.82 19.46 -13.47
C VAL A 244 -2.64 18.56 -13.83
N ARG A 245 -1.44 19.13 -14.06
CA ARG A 245 -0.24 18.35 -14.39
C ARG A 245 0.15 17.41 -13.25
N GLN A 246 -0.01 17.87 -12.00
CA GLN A 246 0.20 17.04 -10.82
C GLN A 246 -0.96 16.06 -10.60
N LEU A 247 -2.20 16.48 -10.84
CA LEU A 247 -3.38 15.61 -10.69
C LEU A 247 -3.36 14.43 -11.68
N ILE A 248 -2.97 14.66 -12.93
CA ILE A 248 -2.83 13.61 -13.95
C ILE A 248 -1.79 12.58 -13.49
N SER A 249 -0.60 13.03 -13.09
CA SER A 249 0.48 12.16 -12.62
C SER A 249 0.08 11.35 -11.38
N THR A 250 -0.65 11.97 -10.47
CA THR A 250 -1.18 11.33 -9.25
C THR A 250 -2.19 10.23 -9.62
N LYS A 251 -3.18 10.55 -10.47
CA LYS A 251 -4.23 9.61 -10.87
C LYS A 251 -3.67 8.44 -11.69
N LEU A 252 -2.69 8.67 -12.56
CA LEU A 252 -1.98 7.60 -13.28
C LEU A 252 -1.18 6.71 -12.33
N SER A 253 -0.50 7.30 -11.34
CA SER A 253 0.23 6.54 -10.31
C SER A 253 -0.70 5.66 -9.48
N ILE A 254 -1.84 6.19 -9.04
CA ILE A 254 -2.86 5.40 -8.32
C ILE A 254 -3.44 4.30 -9.19
N ALA A 255 -3.73 4.59 -10.47
CA ALA A 255 -4.17 3.57 -11.41
C ALA A 255 -3.08 2.49 -11.64
N ASN A 256 -1.80 2.87 -11.52
CA ASN A 256 -0.64 1.97 -11.49
C ASN A 256 -0.32 1.44 -10.08
N LYS A 257 -1.32 1.41 -9.18
CA LYS A 257 -1.26 0.79 -7.84
C LYS A 257 -0.43 1.54 -6.80
N SER A 258 -0.19 2.84 -6.95
CA SER A 258 0.31 3.67 -5.84
C SER A 258 -0.78 3.89 -4.77
N ASP A 259 -0.39 3.94 -3.49
CA ASP A 259 -1.31 4.13 -2.37
C ASP A 259 -1.87 5.57 -2.34
N PRO A 260 -3.20 5.77 -2.44
CA PRO A 260 -3.81 7.10 -2.44
C PRO A 260 -3.96 7.73 -1.04
N THR A 261 -3.65 7.01 0.05
CA THR A 261 -4.04 7.40 1.42
C THR A 261 -3.58 8.81 1.80
N SER A 262 -2.34 9.17 1.50
CA SER A 262 -1.78 10.49 1.84
C SER A 262 -2.29 11.63 0.94
N VAL A 263 -2.90 11.32 -0.20
CA VAL A 263 -3.19 12.28 -1.27
C VAL A 263 -4.69 12.42 -1.62
N GLY A 264 -5.55 11.54 -1.07
CA GLY A 264 -6.98 11.49 -1.40
C GLY A 264 -7.75 12.80 -1.18
N LEU A 265 -7.44 13.53 -0.10
CA LEU A 265 -8.05 14.85 0.16
C LEU A 265 -7.63 15.89 -0.89
N ALA A 266 -6.36 15.90 -1.29
CA ALA A 266 -5.84 16.82 -2.30
C ALA A 266 -6.43 16.53 -3.69
N ILE A 267 -6.64 15.25 -4.05
CA ILE A 267 -7.34 14.86 -5.29
C ILE A 267 -8.77 15.40 -5.28
N THR A 268 -9.50 15.17 -4.19
CA THR A 268 -10.89 15.63 -4.06
C THR A 268 -10.98 17.15 -4.17
N GLN A 269 -10.10 17.87 -3.47
CA GLN A 269 -10.03 19.33 -3.55
C GLN A 269 -9.70 19.80 -4.98
N ALA A 270 -8.75 19.15 -5.64
CA ALA A 270 -8.37 19.48 -7.02
C ALA A 270 -9.55 19.30 -7.99
N ASP A 271 -10.28 18.18 -7.90
CA ASP A 271 -11.46 17.95 -8.72
C ASP A 271 -12.58 18.96 -8.43
N VAL A 272 -12.83 19.30 -7.17
CA VAL A 272 -13.83 20.34 -6.81
C VAL A 272 -13.46 21.71 -7.40
N LEU A 273 -12.19 22.10 -7.33
CA LEU A 273 -11.71 23.36 -7.91
C LEU A 273 -11.88 23.39 -9.43
N LEU A 274 -11.56 22.28 -10.12
CA LEU A 274 -11.68 22.16 -11.56
C LEU A 274 -13.14 22.07 -12.03
N ALA A 275 -14.03 21.46 -11.23
CA ALA A 275 -15.46 21.35 -11.51
C ALA A 275 -16.19 22.70 -11.53
N GLY A 276 -15.62 23.74 -10.93
CA GLY A 276 -16.14 25.11 -10.96
C GLY A 276 -16.04 25.81 -12.32
N PHE A 277 -15.34 25.21 -13.29
CA PHE A 277 -15.15 25.76 -14.63
C PHE A 277 -15.95 24.96 -15.67
N THR A 278 -16.39 25.66 -16.71
CA THR A 278 -17.10 25.03 -17.84
C THR A 278 -16.11 24.71 -18.97
N GLY A 279 -16.37 23.63 -19.71
CA GLY A 279 -15.47 23.17 -20.77
C GLY A 279 -14.21 22.48 -20.23
N LYS A 280 -13.22 22.28 -21.11
CA LYS A 280 -11.95 21.62 -20.81
C LYS A 280 -10.82 22.63 -20.65
N LEU A 281 -9.81 22.29 -19.85
CA LEU A 281 -8.54 23.03 -19.69
C LEU A 281 -7.88 23.43 -21.03
N PRO A 282 -7.04 24.50 -21.04
CA PRO A 282 -6.66 25.35 -19.90
C PRO A 282 -7.72 26.39 -19.53
N TYR A 283 -7.79 26.76 -18.24
CA TYR A 283 -8.78 27.74 -17.75
C TYR A 283 -8.20 29.16 -17.56
N GLY A 284 -6.87 29.35 -17.66
CA GLY A 284 -6.25 30.66 -17.58
C GLY A 284 -6.34 31.31 -16.19
N VAL A 285 -6.29 30.51 -15.12
CA VAL A 285 -6.46 31.01 -13.75
C VAL A 285 -5.14 31.63 -13.27
N ALA A 286 -5.17 32.91 -12.91
CA ALA A 286 -3.98 33.58 -12.36
C ALA A 286 -3.63 33.01 -10.96
N PRO A 287 -2.37 32.60 -10.70
CA PRO A 287 -1.94 32.08 -9.40
C PRO A 287 -2.13 33.05 -8.23
N SER A 288 -2.18 34.36 -8.50
CA SER A 288 -2.43 35.41 -7.49
C SER A 288 -3.92 35.60 -7.14
N SER A 289 -4.83 34.93 -7.84
CA SER A 289 -6.25 34.96 -7.50
C SER A 289 -6.54 34.00 -6.33
N ALA A 290 -7.67 34.20 -5.63
CA ALA A 290 -8.08 33.31 -4.55
C ALA A 290 -8.18 31.83 -5.00
N PHE A 291 -8.78 31.58 -6.17
CA PHE A 291 -8.83 30.24 -6.77
C PHE A 291 -7.43 29.74 -7.18
N GLY A 292 -6.60 30.64 -7.73
CA GLY A 292 -5.22 30.32 -8.10
C GLY A 292 -4.39 29.83 -6.92
N HIS A 293 -4.48 30.48 -5.76
CA HIS A 293 -3.81 30.06 -4.53
C HIS A 293 -4.25 28.68 -4.05
N GLN A 294 -5.55 28.39 -4.12
CA GLN A 294 -6.08 27.07 -3.76
C GLN A 294 -5.58 25.98 -4.73
N MET A 295 -5.54 26.29 -6.03
CA MET A 295 -5.02 25.38 -7.05
C MET A 295 -3.53 25.10 -6.87
N THR A 296 -2.70 26.11 -6.62
CA THR A 296 -1.26 25.90 -6.40
C THR A 296 -1.00 25.15 -5.09
N SER A 297 -1.75 25.45 -4.02
CA SER A 297 -1.60 24.73 -2.75
C SER A 297 -1.97 23.25 -2.88
N ALA A 298 -3.04 22.91 -3.59
CA ALA A 298 -3.36 21.52 -3.89
C ALA A 298 -2.26 20.87 -4.76
N ALA A 299 -1.72 21.60 -5.75
CA ALA A 299 -0.64 21.12 -6.60
C ALA A 299 0.62 20.76 -5.81
N ASP A 300 1.01 21.54 -4.80
CA ASP A 300 2.19 21.28 -3.96
C ASP A 300 2.07 19.98 -3.15
N VAL A 301 0.86 19.68 -2.66
CA VAL A 301 0.59 18.40 -1.96
C VAL A 301 0.67 17.22 -2.93
N LEU A 302 0.08 17.36 -4.12
CA LEU A 302 0.15 16.35 -5.17
C LEU A 302 1.60 16.13 -5.66
N ASP A 303 2.40 17.19 -5.76
CA ASP A 303 3.82 17.11 -6.15
C ASP A 303 4.66 16.39 -5.10
N SER A 304 4.40 16.63 -3.82
CA SER A 304 5.05 15.92 -2.70
C SER A 304 4.79 14.42 -2.75
N PHE A 305 3.59 14.01 -3.18
CA PHE A 305 3.26 12.61 -3.45
C PHE A 305 4.01 12.08 -4.68
N ASN A 306 3.92 12.78 -5.82
CA ASN A 306 4.51 12.36 -7.09
C ASN A 306 6.05 12.30 -7.10
N SER A 307 6.70 13.02 -6.20
CA SER A 307 8.16 13.01 -6.01
C SER A 307 8.65 11.90 -5.06
N GLY A 308 7.75 11.10 -4.50
CA GLY A 308 8.09 10.03 -3.56
C GLY A 308 8.42 10.51 -2.14
N ALA A 309 8.28 11.81 -1.84
CA ALA A 309 8.58 12.36 -0.52
C ALA A 309 7.59 11.91 0.58
N ALA A 310 6.42 11.38 0.19
CA ALA A 310 5.34 11.00 1.09
C ALA A 310 5.09 9.48 1.24
N SER A 311 5.83 8.60 0.54
CA SER A 311 5.55 7.16 0.53
C SER A 311 6.67 6.34 1.17
N THR A 312 6.51 6.02 2.46
CA THR A 312 7.39 5.10 3.21
C THR A 312 7.10 3.62 2.94
N SER A 313 6.15 3.30 2.05
CA SER A 313 5.61 1.93 1.89
C SER A 313 5.51 1.48 0.43
N CYS A 314 6.25 2.13 -0.47
CA CYS A 314 6.22 1.76 -1.88
C CYS A 314 7.45 0.94 -2.29
N ILE A 315 7.25 -0.02 -3.18
CA ILE A 315 8.34 -0.78 -3.80
C ILE A 315 8.72 -0.07 -5.11
N PRO A 316 10.02 0.18 -5.37
CA PRO A 316 10.51 0.76 -6.63
C PRO A 316 10.12 -0.05 -7.87
#